data_AF-A0A7Y3EM35-F1
#
_entry.id   AF-A0A7Y3EM35-F1
#
_cell.length_a   1.000
_cell.length_b   1.000
_cell.length_c   1.000
_cell.angle_alpha   90.00
_cell.angle_beta   90.00
_cell.angle_gamma   90.00
#
_symmetry.space_group_name_H-M   'P 1'
#
loop_
_entity.id
_entity.type
_entity.pdbx_description
1 polymer ?
#
loop_
_entity_poly.entity_id
_entity_poly.type
_entity_poly.pdbx_seq_one_letter_code
_entity_poly.pdbx_strand_id
1 'polypeptide(L)'
;MSSNLKPAEIVTELDKYIIGQDKAKRSVAIALRNRWRRQQVPEDLRDEIAPKNIILIGPTGVGKTEIARRLSNLTDSPFSKVEASKFTEVGYVGRDVESMIRDLLELTVTTGKVREGEAVKGKAAKIAEERMLDLLLPKSGKQEPKKNEDMTDTQLEIVQPEPSGVSSTREKLRKMLRDGKLDNRYVDLDVEDRSMPMVEIFSNVGMEEMGINFKDMLGGILPKGSKRRKVKVAEGLEILSQEESQNLVDLDKIVKNAIKKVEQTGII
;
A
#
# COMPACT_ATOMS: atom_id res chain seq x y z
N MET A 1 1.82 -16.60 10.69
CA MET A 1 1.70 -17.64 11.74
C MET A 1 0.52 -18.54 11.41
N SER A 2 0.66 -19.83 11.63
CA SER A 2 -0.12 -20.92 11.03
C SER A 2 -1.63 -20.82 11.28
N SER A 3 -2.41 -20.84 10.21
CA SER A 3 -3.89 -20.83 10.18
C SER A 3 -4.55 -22.09 10.77
N ASN A 4 -3.80 -22.93 11.48
CA ASN A 4 -4.25 -24.23 11.98
C ASN A 4 -4.00 -24.39 13.49
N LEU A 5 -4.19 -23.33 14.27
CA LEU A 5 -4.11 -23.43 15.71
C LEU A 5 -5.26 -24.29 16.26
N LYS A 6 -4.93 -25.19 17.19
CA LYS A 6 -5.90 -25.95 17.97
C LYS A 6 -6.52 -25.03 19.04
N PRO A 7 -7.75 -25.31 19.50
CA PRO A 7 -8.39 -24.49 20.53
C PRO A 7 -7.53 -24.28 21.78
N ALA A 8 -6.79 -25.31 22.23
CA ALA A 8 -5.89 -25.20 23.36
C ALA A 8 -4.74 -24.21 23.10
N GLU A 9 -4.14 -24.24 21.92
CA GLU A 9 -3.06 -23.33 21.52
C GLU A 9 -3.55 -21.87 21.44
N ILE A 10 -4.78 -21.66 20.93
CA ILE A 10 -5.42 -20.33 20.92
C ILE A 10 -5.58 -19.80 22.35
N VAL A 11 -6.06 -20.64 23.27
CA VAL A 11 -6.22 -20.24 24.68
C VAL A 11 -4.86 -19.89 25.29
N THR A 12 -3.84 -20.74 25.10
CA THR A 12 -2.48 -20.47 25.59
C THR A 12 -1.90 -19.17 25.03
N GLU A 13 -2.18 -18.83 23.79
CA GLU A 13 -1.74 -17.56 23.21
C GLU A 13 -2.49 -16.36 23.81
N LEU A 14 -3.80 -16.50 24.04
CA LEU A 14 -4.59 -15.48 24.73
C LEU A 14 -4.19 -15.30 26.20
N ASP A 15 -3.72 -16.36 26.86
CA ASP A 15 -3.26 -16.33 28.26
C ASP A 15 -2.05 -15.39 28.46
N LYS A 16 -1.24 -15.15 27.43
CA LYS A 16 -0.11 -14.21 27.50
C LYS A 16 -0.53 -12.75 27.69
N TYR A 17 -1.78 -12.42 27.35
CA TYR A 17 -2.26 -11.03 27.32
C TYR A 17 -3.49 -10.80 28.19
N ILE A 18 -4.34 -11.81 28.37
CA ILE A 18 -5.60 -11.72 29.13
C ILE A 18 -5.47 -12.60 30.36
N ILE A 19 -5.64 -12.03 31.55
CA ILE A 19 -5.59 -12.78 32.82
C ILE A 19 -7.00 -13.32 33.13
N GLY A 20 -7.11 -14.62 33.43
CA GLY A 20 -8.40 -15.29 33.72
C GLY A 20 -9.34 -15.35 32.50
N GLN A 21 -10.65 -15.22 32.72
CA GLN A 21 -11.68 -15.25 31.65
C GLN A 21 -11.68 -16.55 30.81
N ASP A 22 -11.38 -17.70 31.43
CA ASP A 22 -11.15 -18.98 30.73
C ASP A 22 -12.34 -19.43 29.87
N LYS A 23 -13.56 -19.19 30.37
CA LYS A 23 -14.80 -19.49 29.62
C LYS A 23 -14.88 -18.67 28.33
N ALA A 24 -14.55 -17.37 28.38
CA ALA A 24 -14.56 -16.51 27.21
C ALA A 24 -13.48 -16.93 26.22
N LYS A 25 -12.25 -17.17 26.68
CA LYS A 25 -11.13 -17.66 25.85
C LYS A 25 -11.48 -18.98 25.15
N ARG A 26 -12.05 -19.95 25.87
CA ARG A 26 -12.48 -21.23 25.29
C ARG A 26 -13.56 -21.04 24.24
N SER A 27 -14.57 -20.21 24.51
CA SER A 27 -15.65 -19.94 23.56
C SER A 27 -15.12 -19.32 22.26
N VAL A 28 -14.25 -18.31 22.36
CA VAL A 28 -13.68 -17.67 21.15
C VAL A 28 -12.74 -18.62 20.39
N ALA A 29 -11.97 -19.45 21.09
CA ALA A 29 -11.11 -20.45 20.48
C ALA A 29 -11.90 -21.51 19.69
N ILE A 30 -13.04 -21.95 20.22
CA ILE A 30 -13.95 -22.88 19.53
C ILE A 30 -14.56 -22.23 18.29
N ALA A 31 -15.06 -20.99 18.43
CA ALA A 31 -15.66 -20.26 17.31
C ALA A 31 -14.65 -20.09 16.16
N LEU A 32 -13.42 -19.70 16.48
CA LEU A 32 -12.35 -19.58 15.49
C LEU A 32 -12.00 -20.92 14.85
N ARG A 33 -11.89 -22.00 15.65
CA ARG A 33 -11.63 -23.34 15.11
C ARG A 33 -12.75 -23.82 14.20
N ASN A 34 -14.00 -23.50 14.51
CA ASN A 34 -15.14 -23.85 13.67
C ASN A 34 -15.09 -23.12 12.32
N ARG A 35 -14.56 -21.89 12.27
CA ARG A 35 -14.32 -21.18 11.01
C ARG A 35 -13.31 -21.90 10.12
N TRP A 36 -12.21 -22.36 10.70
CA TRP A 36 -11.23 -23.21 9.99
C TRP A 36 -11.86 -24.53 9.54
N ARG A 37 -12.63 -25.20 10.41
CA ARG A 37 -13.33 -26.45 10.06
C ARG A 37 -14.27 -26.25 8.88
N ARG A 38 -15.04 -25.15 8.85
CA ARG A 38 -15.93 -24.82 7.72
C ARG A 38 -15.17 -24.76 6.40
N GLN A 39 -13.96 -24.21 6.38
CA GLN A 39 -13.14 -24.17 5.15
C GLN A 39 -12.65 -25.55 4.67
N GLN A 40 -12.66 -26.57 5.54
CA GLN A 40 -12.27 -27.94 5.18
C GLN A 40 -13.44 -28.76 4.60
N VAL A 41 -14.66 -28.24 4.68
CA VAL A 41 -15.86 -28.91 4.18
C VAL A 41 -16.01 -28.64 2.66
N PRO A 42 -16.62 -29.54 1.87
CA PRO A 42 -17.06 -29.29 0.49
C PRO A 42 -17.90 -28.01 0.34
N GLU A 43 -17.83 -27.37 -0.82
CA GLU A 43 -18.39 -26.03 -1.07
C GLU A 43 -19.91 -25.96 -0.88
N ASP A 44 -20.63 -26.97 -1.35
CA ASP A 44 -22.07 -27.17 -1.15
C ASP A 44 -22.49 -27.14 0.32
N LEU A 45 -21.69 -27.76 1.19
CA LEU A 45 -21.97 -27.80 2.62
C LEU A 45 -21.43 -26.58 3.39
N ARG A 46 -20.59 -25.73 2.79
CA ARG A 46 -20.05 -24.53 3.47
C ARG A 46 -21.13 -23.50 3.74
N ASP A 47 -22.02 -23.30 2.77
CA ASP A 47 -23.07 -22.28 2.82
C ASP A 47 -24.16 -22.62 3.83
N GLU A 48 -24.37 -23.92 4.10
CA GLU A 48 -25.29 -24.39 5.14
C GLU A 48 -24.74 -24.18 6.56
N ILE A 49 -23.42 -24.03 6.73
CA ILE A 49 -22.80 -23.87 8.03
C ILE A 49 -22.72 -22.38 8.40
N ALA A 50 -23.77 -21.93 9.10
CA ALA A 50 -23.83 -20.58 9.66
C ALA A 50 -22.66 -20.31 10.66
N PRO A 51 -22.00 -19.15 10.59
CA PRO A 51 -21.03 -18.73 11.59
C PRO A 51 -21.59 -18.76 13.01
N LYS A 52 -20.76 -19.15 13.99
CA LYS A 52 -21.12 -19.07 15.40
C LYS A 52 -20.67 -17.72 15.96
N ASN A 53 -21.58 -16.75 15.95
CA ASN A 53 -21.37 -15.44 16.57
C ASN A 53 -21.24 -15.57 18.09
N ILE A 54 -20.51 -14.65 18.72
CA ILE A 54 -20.18 -14.68 20.15
C ILE A 54 -20.80 -13.46 20.83
N ILE A 55 -21.50 -13.69 21.95
CA ILE A 55 -21.96 -12.62 22.83
C ILE A 55 -21.13 -12.68 24.11
N LEU A 56 -20.35 -11.63 24.38
CA LEU A 56 -19.56 -11.49 25.61
C LEU A 56 -20.32 -10.66 26.63
N ILE A 57 -20.69 -11.27 27.75
CA ILE A 57 -21.46 -10.62 28.83
C ILE A 57 -20.55 -10.44 30.04
N GLY A 58 -20.49 -9.23 30.58
CA GLY A 58 -19.72 -8.90 31.79
C GLY A 58 -19.56 -7.39 31.98
N PRO A 59 -19.01 -6.94 33.13
CA PRO A 59 -18.81 -5.51 33.40
C PRO A 59 -17.76 -4.90 32.47
N THR A 60 -17.68 -3.57 32.42
CA THR A 60 -16.62 -2.86 31.68
C THR A 60 -15.24 -3.17 32.29
N GLY A 61 -14.18 -3.04 31.48
CA GLY A 61 -12.80 -3.26 31.96
C GLY A 61 -12.32 -4.71 32.11
N VAL A 62 -13.19 -5.72 32.04
CA VAL A 62 -12.79 -7.15 32.20
C VAL A 62 -12.07 -7.78 30.99
N GLY A 63 -11.75 -6.98 29.95
CA GLY A 63 -11.00 -7.46 28.78
C GLY A 63 -11.84 -7.99 27.61
N LYS A 64 -13.16 -7.74 27.55
CA LYS A 64 -14.02 -8.18 26.43
C LYS A 64 -13.48 -7.78 25.04
N THR A 65 -13.17 -6.49 24.88
CA THR A 65 -12.61 -5.95 23.63
C THR A 65 -11.19 -6.44 23.39
N GLU A 66 -10.42 -6.67 24.44
CA GLU A 66 -9.03 -7.16 24.33
C GLU A 66 -8.97 -8.60 23.84
N ILE A 67 -9.90 -9.46 24.28
CA ILE A 67 -10.05 -10.82 23.75
C ILE A 67 -10.27 -10.79 22.24
N ALA A 68 -11.21 -9.96 21.76
CA ALA A 68 -11.50 -9.84 20.32
C ALA A 68 -10.30 -9.29 19.52
N ARG A 69 -9.63 -8.24 20.03
CA ARG A 69 -8.44 -7.64 19.41
C ARG A 69 -7.25 -8.59 19.36
N ARG A 70 -7.01 -9.36 20.43
CA ARG A 70 -5.91 -10.35 20.45
C ARG A 70 -6.20 -11.52 19.52
N LEU A 71 -7.45 -11.95 19.48
CA LEU A 71 -7.89 -12.99 18.56
C LEU A 71 -7.66 -12.57 17.10
N SER A 72 -8.04 -11.35 16.72
CA SER A 72 -7.84 -10.87 15.34
C SER A 72 -6.37 -10.76 14.95
N ASN A 73 -5.52 -10.29 15.87
CA ASN A 73 -4.07 -10.23 15.64
C ASN A 73 -3.45 -11.63 15.49
N LEU A 74 -3.87 -12.59 16.31
CA LEU A 74 -3.39 -13.97 16.25
C LEU A 74 -3.67 -14.63 14.90
N THR A 75 -4.84 -14.33 14.31
CA THR A 75 -5.29 -14.95 13.06
C THR A 75 -5.08 -14.09 11.83
N ASP A 76 -4.36 -12.97 11.97
CA ASP A 76 -4.21 -11.96 10.92
C ASP A 76 -5.55 -11.61 10.25
N SER A 77 -6.59 -11.46 11.05
CA SER A 77 -7.96 -11.24 10.60
C SER A 77 -8.31 -9.75 10.62
N PRO A 78 -9.00 -9.22 9.59
CA PRO A 78 -9.53 -7.86 9.62
C PRO A 78 -10.40 -7.64 10.86
N PHE A 79 -10.23 -6.50 11.55
CA PHE A 79 -10.94 -6.19 12.78
C PHE A 79 -11.44 -4.75 12.79
N SER A 80 -12.72 -4.55 13.10
CA SER A 80 -13.32 -3.24 13.28
C SER A 80 -14.14 -3.20 14.58
N LYS A 81 -13.85 -2.28 15.49
CA LYS A 81 -14.64 -2.06 16.70
C LYS A 81 -15.70 -1.00 16.41
N VAL A 82 -16.98 -1.36 16.55
CA VAL A 82 -18.09 -0.42 16.37
C VAL A 82 -18.97 -0.35 17.62
N GLU A 83 -19.51 0.84 17.90
CA GLU A 83 -20.44 1.07 19.01
C GLU A 83 -21.87 1.09 18.46
N ALA A 84 -22.74 0.25 19.01
CA ALA A 84 -24.11 0.09 18.51
C ALA A 84 -24.94 1.38 18.62
N SER A 85 -24.67 2.21 19.62
CA SER A 85 -25.38 3.48 19.84
C SER A 85 -25.21 4.47 18.69
N LYS A 86 -24.15 4.35 17.87
CA LYS A 86 -23.92 5.19 16.68
C LYS A 86 -24.98 5.02 15.59
N PHE A 87 -25.74 3.92 15.63
CA PHE A 87 -26.78 3.60 14.66
C PHE A 87 -28.19 3.93 15.16
N THR A 88 -28.32 4.29 16.44
CA THR A 88 -29.61 4.57 17.09
C THR A 88 -29.74 6.01 17.56
N GLU A 89 -28.74 6.86 17.30
CA GLU A 89 -28.73 8.25 17.76
C GLU A 89 -29.84 9.06 17.05
N VAL A 90 -30.72 9.66 17.85
CA VAL A 90 -31.92 10.36 17.39
C VAL A 90 -31.54 11.76 16.91
N GLY A 91 -31.73 12.08 15.62
CA GLY A 91 -31.77 13.48 15.16
C GLY A 91 -31.03 13.81 13.85
N TYR A 92 -30.26 12.91 13.28
CA TYR A 92 -29.69 13.05 11.94
C TYR A 92 -29.76 11.69 11.25
N VAL A 93 -29.80 11.64 9.92
CA VAL A 93 -29.81 10.38 9.16
C VAL A 93 -28.72 9.48 9.75
N GLY A 94 -29.13 8.43 10.48
CA GLY A 94 -28.20 7.62 11.27
C GLY A 94 -27.10 7.08 10.38
N ARG A 95 -25.91 6.87 10.96
CA ARG A 95 -24.79 6.27 10.23
C ARG A 95 -25.28 4.96 9.59
N ASP A 96 -24.96 4.72 8.33
CA ASP A 96 -25.39 3.52 7.62
C ASP A 96 -24.77 2.25 8.25
N VAL A 97 -25.56 1.21 8.54
CA VAL A 97 -25.08 -0.06 9.11
C VAL A 97 -24.05 -0.72 8.20
N GLU A 98 -24.19 -0.54 6.87
CA GLU A 98 -23.23 -1.05 5.90
C GLU A 98 -21.85 -0.37 6.01
N SER A 99 -21.77 0.82 6.64
CA SER A 99 -20.48 1.48 6.90
C SER A 99 -19.53 0.60 7.70
N MET A 100 -20.03 -0.30 8.55
CA MET A 100 -19.17 -1.25 9.28
C MET A 100 -18.37 -2.16 8.35
N ILE A 101 -19.01 -2.61 7.26
CA ILE A 101 -18.37 -3.48 6.27
C ILE A 101 -17.40 -2.66 5.40
N ARG A 102 -17.79 -1.45 5.01
CA ARG A 102 -16.94 -0.53 4.24
C ARG A 102 -15.68 -0.16 5.02
N ASP A 103 -15.82 0.24 6.29
CA ASP A 103 -14.71 0.56 7.20
C ASP A 103 -13.75 -0.64 7.34
N LEU A 104 -14.30 -1.86 7.50
CA LEU A 104 -13.50 -3.09 7.61
C LEU A 104 -12.72 -3.42 6.31
N LEU A 105 -13.36 -3.23 5.16
CA LEU A 105 -12.73 -3.46 3.85
C LEU A 105 -11.63 -2.43 3.57
N GLU A 106 -11.88 -1.15 3.85
CA GLU A 106 -10.91 -0.07 3.66
C GLU A 106 -9.66 -0.28 4.52
N LEU A 107 -9.83 -0.65 5.79
CA LEU A 107 -8.72 -1.02 6.69
C LEU A 107 -7.91 -2.19 6.13
N THR A 108 -8.59 -3.19 5.56
CA THR A 108 -7.94 -4.37 4.97
C THR A 108 -7.15 -4.03 3.72
N VAL A 109 -7.71 -3.21 2.83
CA VAL A 109 -7.04 -2.73 1.60
C VAL A 109 -5.83 -1.89 1.97
N THR A 110 -5.96 -0.97 2.93
CA THR A 110 -4.85 -0.12 3.39
C THR A 110 -3.70 -0.96 3.95
N THR A 111 -4.02 -1.94 4.80
CA THR A 111 -3.02 -2.88 5.33
C THR A 111 -2.39 -3.73 4.23
N GLY A 112 -3.18 -4.15 3.24
CA GLY A 112 -2.70 -4.89 2.06
C GLY A 112 -1.72 -4.09 1.21
N LYS A 113 -2.01 -2.80 0.97
CA LYS A 113 -1.11 -1.87 0.25
C LYS A 113 0.23 -1.73 0.94
N VAL A 114 0.24 -1.57 2.27
CA VAL A 114 1.47 -1.47 3.06
C VAL A 114 2.31 -2.75 2.92
N ARG A 115 1.69 -3.92 3.06
CA ARG A 115 2.38 -5.22 2.96
C ARG A 115 2.94 -5.49 1.57
N GLU A 116 2.16 -5.26 0.51
CA GLU A 116 2.64 -5.46 -0.86
C GLU A 116 3.75 -4.45 -1.19
N GLY A 117 3.60 -3.20 -0.76
CA GLY A 117 4.63 -2.17 -0.85
C GLY A 117 5.95 -2.63 -0.24
N GLU A 118 5.92 -3.17 0.99
CA GLU A 118 7.10 -3.75 1.64
C GLU A 118 7.69 -4.94 0.88
N ALA A 119 6.85 -5.82 0.33
CA ALA A 119 7.29 -6.96 -0.46
C ALA A 119 7.99 -6.56 -1.77
N VAL A 120 7.57 -5.45 -2.39
CA VAL A 120 8.16 -4.97 -3.65
C VAL A 120 9.34 -4.01 -3.46
N LYS A 121 9.60 -3.48 -2.25
CA LYS A 121 10.72 -2.56 -1.96
C LYS A 121 12.06 -3.02 -2.56
N GLY A 122 12.40 -4.30 -2.44
CA GLY A 122 13.66 -4.84 -2.97
C GLY A 122 13.73 -4.87 -4.51
N LYS A 123 12.59 -5.09 -5.18
CA LYS A 123 12.50 -5.02 -6.66
C LYS A 123 12.49 -3.58 -7.13
N ALA A 124 11.74 -2.72 -6.45
CA ALA A 124 11.67 -1.29 -6.70
C ALA A 124 13.05 -0.64 -6.60
N ALA A 125 13.83 -0.96 -5.57
CA ALA A 125 15.19 -0.44 -5.40
C ALA A 125 16.12 -0.81 -6.57
N LYS A 126 16.01 -2.04 -7.12
CA LYS A 126 16.80 -2.46 -8.28
C LYS A 126 16.39 -1.72 -9.56
N ILE A 127 15.10 -1.51 -9.77
CA ILE A 127 14.59 -0.78 -10.94
C ILE A 127 14.99 0.71 -10.82
N ALA A 128 14.88 1.28 -9.63
CA ALA A 128 15.34 2.64 -9.34
C ALA A 128 16.86 2.79 -9.56
N GLU A 129 17.66 1.80 -9.19
CA GLU A 129 19.11 1.76 -9.47
C GLU A 129 19.37 1.81 -10.99
N GLU A 130 18.68 1.00 -11.79
CA GLU A 130 18.83 1.01 -13.24
C GLU A 130 18.38 2.34 -13.87
N ARG A 131 17.26 2.91 -13.40
CA ARG A 131 16.76 4.20 -13.88
C ARG A 131 17.71 5.35 -13.50
N MET A 132 18.33 5.30 -12.32
CA MET A 132 19.36 6.25 -11.90
C MET A 132 20.63 6.13 -12.77
N LEU A 133 21.04 4.91 -13.12
CA LEU A 133 22.17 4.69 -14.02
C LEU A 133 21.91 5.26 -15.42
N ASP A 134 20.68 5.13 -15.94
CA ASP A 134 20.30 5.72 -17.23
C ASP A 134 20.30 7.26 -17.20
N LEU A 135 19.98 7.88 -16.06
CA LEU A 135 20.10 9.34 -15.88
C LEU A 135 21.57 9.80 -15.79
N LEU A 136 22.44 9.00 -15.18
CA LEU A 136 23.87 9.28 -15.06
C LEU A 136 24.66 9.01 -16.35
N LEU A 137 24.18 8.07 -17.17
CA LEU A 137 24.69 7.73 -18.49
C LEU A 137 23.62 8.05 -19.54
N PRO A 138 23.43 9.35 -19.88
CA PRO A 138 22.55 9.68 -20.99
C PRO A 138 23.02 8.91 -22.22
N LYS A 139 22.12 8.14 -22.84
CA LYS A 139 22.42 7.36 -24.05
C LYS A 139 23.05 8.30 -25.08
N SER A 140 24.33 8.12 -25.37
CA SER A 140 25.00 8.75 -26.51
C SER A 140 24.24 8.31 -27.76
N GLY A 141 23.36 9.15 -28.28
CA GLY A 141 22.64 8.86 -29.53
C GLY A 141 21.13 9.05 -29.51
N LYS A 142 20.67 10.26 -29.21
CA LYS A 142 19.67 10.94 -30.04
C LYS A 142 20.10 12.40 -30.16
N GLN A 143 21.07 12.66 -31.04
CA GLN A 143 21.19 14.00 -31.60
C GLN A 143 19.88 14.27 -32.35
N GLU A 144 19.06 15.18 -31.82
CA GLU A 144 18.05 15.84 -32.63
C GLU A 144 18.77 16.48 -33.83
N PRO A 145 18.30 16.29 -35.07
CA PRO A 145 18.95 16.88 -36.22
C PRO A 145 18.73 18.40 -36.18
N LYS A 146 19.71 19.13 -35.64
CA LYS A 146 19.85 20.56 -35.90
C LYS A 146 20.21 20.71 -37.37
N LYS A 147 19.23 21.06 -38.21
CA LYS A 147 19.50 21.68 -39.52
C LYS A 147 20.26 22.98 -39.26
N ASN A 148 21.53 23.00 -39.62
CA ASN A 148 22.23 24.23 -40.01
C ASN A 148 23.13 23.87 -41.19
N GLU A 149 22.90 24.59 -42.28
CA GLU A 149 23.72 24.60 -43.49
C GLU A 149 25.07 25.29 -43.21
N ASP A 150 26.00 24.99 -44.12
CA ASP A 150 27.29 25.65 -44.40
C ASP A 150 28.59 25.13 -43.73
N MET A 151 29.33 24.41 -44.58
CA MET A 151 30.78 24.37 -44.84
C MET A 151 31.77 24.69 -43.71
N THR A 152 32.66 23.75 -43.38
CA THR A 152 34.02 23.65 -43.97
C THR A 152 34.81 22.48 -43.38
N ASP A 153 35.74 22.02 -44.21
CA ASP A 153 36.54 20.81 -44.13
C ASP A 153 37.49 20.78 -42.92
N THR A 154 37.29 19.87 -41.98
CA THR A 154 38.35 19.34 -41.09
C THR A 154 37.92 17.97 -40.59
N GLN A 155 38.52 16.91 -41.13
CA GLN A 155 38.40 15.54 -40.61
C GLN A 155 38.99 15.48 -39.20
N LEU A 156 38.13 15.59 -38.19
CA LEU A 156 38.37 15.06 -36.86
C LEU A 156 37.81 13.66 -36.84
N GLU A 157 38.68 12.65 -36.73
CA GLU A 157 38.30 11.28 -36.42
C GLU A 157 37.52 11.26 -35.09
N ILE A 158 36.20 11.22 -35.20
CA ILE A 158 35.31 10.92 -34.09
C ILE A 158 35.51 9.44 -33.80
N VAL A 159 36.31 9.13 -32.77
CA VAL A 159 36.37 7.80 -32.18
C VAL A 159 34.96 7.44 -31.71
N GLN A 160 34.26 6.66 -32.53
CA GLN A 160 32.96 6.09 -32.18
C GLN A 160 33.18 5.10 -31.03
N PRO A 161 32.51 5.25 -29.88
CA PRO A 161 32.52 4.19 -28.90
C PRO A 161 31.66 3.04 -29.44
N GLU A 162 32.33 1.94 -29.77
CA GLU A 162 31.72 0.64 -30.07
C GLU A 162 30.63 0.28 -29.03
N PRO A 163 29.51 -0.37 -29.44
CA PRO A 163 28.39 -0.71 -28.55
C PRO A 163 28.76 -1.70 -27.43
N SER A 164 29.97 -2.26 -27.43
CA SER A 164 30.50 -3.15 -26.37
C SER A 164 30.99 -2.40 -25.11
N GLY A 165 31.28 -1.10 -25.19
CA GLY A 165 31.82 -0.31 -24.05
C GLY A 165 30.77 0.18 -23.04
N VAL A 166 29.49 0.17 -23.41
CA VAL A 166 28.39 0.70 -22.58
C VAL A 166 28.14 -0.20 -21.37
N SER A 167 28.26 -1.53 -21.53
CA SER A 167 28.07 -2.51 -20.46
C SER A 167 29.16 -2.41 -19.38
N SER A 168 30.44 -2.34 -19.79
CA SER A 168 31.58 -2.22 -18.86
C SER A 168 31.54 -0.92 -18.04
N THR A 169 31.13 0.19 -18.66
CA THR A 169 31.00 1.48 -17.97
C THR A 169 29.81 1.49 -17.02
N ARG A 170 28.67 0.89 -17.42
CA ARG A 170 27.47 0.76 -16.58
C ARG A 170 27.73 -0.09 -15.34
N GLU A 171 28.47 -1.19 -15.46
CA GLU A 171 28.81 -2.05 -14.30
C GLU A 171 29.74 -1.36 -13.31
N LYS A 172 30.75 -0.62 -13.80
CA LYS A 172 31.63 0.19 -12.93
C LYS A 172 30.85 1.27 -12.19
N LEU A 173 29.94 1.96 -12.87
CA LEU A 173 29.07 2.97 -12.25
C LEU A 173 28.08 2.36 -11.26
N ARG A 174 27.52 1.18 -11.56
CA ARG A 174 26.68 0.42 -10.61
C ARG A 174 27.45 0.14 -9.32
N LYS A 175 28.72 -0.30 -9.44
CA LYS A 175 29.59 -0.50 -8.27
C LYS A 175 29.84 0.81 -7.51
N MET A 176 30.14 1.90 -8.20
CA MET A 176 30.37 3.21 -7.58
C MET A 176 29.12 3.80 -6.91
N LEU A 177 27.93 3.53 -7.47
CA LEU A 177 26.63 3.93 -6.92
C LEU A 177 26.36 3.16 -5.62
N ARG A 178 26.61 1.85 -5.60
CA ARG A 178 26.50 1.02 -4.39
C ARG A 178 27.55 1.37 -3.33
N ASP A 179 28.74 1.76 -3.75
CA ASP A 179 29.81 2.25 -2.87
C ASP A 179 29.53 3.66 -2.31
N GLY A 180 28.42 4.33 -2.70
CA GLY A 180 28.05 5.68 -2.23
C GLY A 180 28.92 6.81 -2.80
N LYS A 181 29.77 6.53 -3.79
CA LYS A 181 30.73 7.51 -4.33
C LYS A 181 30.06 8.59 -5.19
N LEU A 182 28.81 8.37 -5.59
CA LEU A 182 28.06 9.25 -6.49
C LEU A 182 26.97 10.04 -5.77
N ASP A 183 26.79 9.85 -4.46
CA ASP A 183 25.67 10.39 -3.68
C ASP A 183 25.58 11.91 -3.72
N ASN A 184 26.72 12.60 -3.80
CA ASN A 184 26.81 14.05 -3.86
C ASN A 184 26.63 14.64 -5.27
N ARG A 185 26.55 13.80 -6.31
CA ARG A 185 26.33 14.27 -7.67
C ARG A 185 24.87 14.69 -7.83
N TYR A 186 24.64 15.70 -8.67
CA TYR A 186 23.30 16.17 -9.00
C TYR A 186 22.80 15.51 -10.27
N VAL A 187 21.52 15.15 -10.27
CA VAL A 187 20.78 14.65 -11.43
C VAL A 187 19.50 15.44 -11.58
N ASP A 188 19.11 15.69 -12.84
CA ASP A 188 17.81 16.25 -13.17
C ASP A 188 16.78 15.13 -13.14
N LEU A 189 15.81 15.21 -12.23
CA LEU A 189 14.74 14.23 -12.08
C LEU A 189 13.39 14.91 -12.32
N ASP A 190 12.53 14.25 -13.08
CA ASP A 190 11.14 14.67 -13.26
C ASP A 190 10.34 14.10 -12.07
N VAL A 191 10.07 14.96 -11.08
CA VAL A 191 9.28 14.59 -9.89
C VAL A 191 7.83 14.98 -10.13
N GLU A 192 6.87 14.12 -9.77
CA GLU A 192 5.44 14.48 -9.76
C GLU A 192 5.21 15.65 -8.80
N ASP A 193 4.77 16.80 -9.32
CA ASP A 193 4.45 17.95 -8.50
C ASP A 193 3.07 17.74 -7.86
N ARG A 194 3.05 17.57 -6.53
CA ARG A 194 1.81 17.52 -5.75
C ARG A 194 1.27 18.91 -5.43
N SER A 195 1.86 19.99 -5.97
CA SER A 195 1.27 21.32 -5.85
C SER A 195 0.01 21.39 -6.71
N MET A 196 -1.17 21.22 -6.09
CA MET A 196 -2.38 21.72 -6.71
C MET A 196 -2.29 23.25 -6.72
N PRO A 197 -2.44 23.93 -7.87
CA PRO A 197 -2.63 25.37 -7.86
C PRO A 197 -3.91 25.64 -7.06
N MET A 198 -3.76 26.21 -5.86
CA MET A 198 -4.86 26.80 -5.13
C MET A 198 -5.32 28.00 -5.95
N VAL A 199 -6.27 27.79 -6.86
CA VAL A 199 -6.98 28.91 -7.47
C VAL A 199 -7.85 29.48 -6.34
N GLU A 200 -7.42 30.61 -5.77
CA GLU A 200 -8.24 31.45 -4.90
C GLU A 200 -9.40 32.02 -5.74
N ILE A 201 -10.42 31.20 -6.02
CA ILE A 201 -11.70 31.70 -6.49
C ILE A 201 -12.40 32.25 -5.26
N PHE A 202 -12.24 33.57 -5.06
CA PHE A 202 -13.14 34.36 -4.25
C PHE A 202 -14.58 34.12 -4.73
N SER A 203 -15.32 33.29 -4.00
CA SER A 203 -16.78 33.39 -3.96
C SER A 203 -17.23 33.11 -2.53
N ASN A 204 -17.40 34.19 -1.77
CA ASN A 204 -18.32 34.21 -0.64
C ASN A 204 -19.64 33.54 -1.09
N VAL A 205 -20.21 32.71 -0.20
CA VAL A 205 -21.48 31.95 -0.32
C VAL A 205 -21.30 30.44 -0.56
N GLY A 206 -21.24 29.69 0.55
CA GLY A 206 -22.22 28.62 0.78
C GLY A 206 -22.03 27.24 0.15
N MET A 207 -20.82 26.78 -0.17
CA MET A 207 -20.61 25.37 -0.57
C MET A 207 -19.30 24.78 -0.02
N GLU A 208 -19.34 24.28 1.22
CA GLU A 208 -18.23 23.49 1.79
C GLU A 208 -18.29 22.01 1.40
N GLU A 209 -19.45 21.48 0.99
CA GLU A 209 -19.65 20.03 0.83
C GLU A 209 -19.53 19.53 -0.62
N MET A 210 -19.78 20.36 -1.64
CA MET A 210 -19.60 19.97 -3.05
C MET A 210 -18.17 20.14 -3.59
N GLY A 211 -17.29 20.86 -2.88
CA GLY A 211 -15.91 21.11 -3.32
C GLY A 211 -14.99 19.89 -3.20
N ILE A 212 -15.32 18.92 -2.34
CA ILE A 212 -14.47 17.76 -2.05
C ILE A 212 -14.67 16.67 -3.13
N ASN A 213 -15.91 16.37 -3.52
CA ASN A 213 -16.19 15.34 -4.51
C ASN A 213 -15.83 15.77 -5.95
N PHE A 214 -15.92 17.06 -6.27
CA PHE A 214 -15.51 17.56 -7.59
C PHE A 214 -13.98 17.52 -7.76
N LYS A 215 -13.24 17.68 -6.67
CA LYS A 215 -11.76 17.64 -6.64
C LYS A 215 -11.20 16.25 -6.94
N ASP A 216 -11.81 15.20 -6.41
CA ASP A 216 -11.40 13.82 -6.70
C ASP A 216 -11.75 13.39 -8.12
N MET A 217 -12.85 13.93 -8.69
CA MET A 217 -13.23 13.66 -10.08
C MET A 217 -12.37 14.44 -11.09
N LEU A 218 -11.94 15.67 -10.76
CA LEU A 218 -11.10 16.50 -11.63
C LEU A 218 -9.60 16.13 -11.56
N GLY A 219 -9.14 15.60 -10.43
CA GLY A 219 -7.77 15.12 -10.23
C GLY A 219 -7.38 13.89 -11.05
N GLY A 220 -8.37 13.14 -11.57
CA GLY A 220 -8.14 11.99 -12.45
C GLY A 220 -8.01 12.33 -13.95
N ILE A 221 -8.41 13.54 -14.37
CA ILE A 221 -8.45 13.95 -15.79
C ILE A 221 -7.29 14.87 -16.17
N LEU A 222 -6.69 15.58 -15.21
CA LEU A 222 -5.52 16.42 -15.46
C LEU A 222 -4.23 15.57 -15.45
N PRO A 223 -3.37 15.65 -16.48
CA PRO A 223 -2.07 15.01 -16.43
C PRO A 223 -1.31 15.60 -15.25
N LYS A 224 -0.85 14.73 -14.34
CA LYS A 224 -0.02 15.13 -13.20
C LYS A 224 1.17 15.92 -13.74
N GLY A 225 1.28 17.20 -13.35
CA GLY A 225 2.40 18.02 -13.77
C GLY A 225 3.69 17.45 -13.19
N SER A 226 4.62 16.99 -14.05
CA SER A 226 5.96 16.63 -13.62
C SER A 226 6.85 17.87 -13.70
N LYS A 227 7.59 18.17 -12.63
CA LYS A 227 8.54 19.28 -12.61
C LYS A 227 9.98 18.75 -12.59
N ARG A 228 10.78 19.20 -13.56
CA ARG A 228 12.24 19.00 -13.60
C ARG A 228 12.86 19.61 -12.34
N ARG A 229 13.43 18.79 -11.46
CA ARG A 229 14.14 19.23 -10.26
C ARG A 229 15.54 18.65 -10.21
N LYS A 230 16.53 19.49 -9.91
CA LYS A 230 17.89 19.04 -9.58
C LYS A 230 17.89 18.47 -8.17
N VAL A 231 18.15 17.17 -8.06
CA VAL A 231 18.24 16.45 -6.79
C VAL A 231 19.59 15.74 -6.69
N LYS A 232 20.04 15.45 -5.48
CA LYS A 232 21.22 14.62 -5.27
C LYS A 232 20.90 13.17 -5.65
N VAL A 233 21.89 12.41 -6.09
CA VAL A 233 21.71 10.99 -6.46
C VAL A 233 21.11 10.18 -5.30
N ALA A 234 21.55 10.42 -4.06
CA ALA A 234 20.99 9.73 -2.89
C ALA A 234 19.48 10.00 -2.71
N GLU A 235 19.07 11.27 -2.76
CA GLU A 235 17.66 11.67 -2.66
C GLU A 235 16.84 11.18 -3.87
N GLY A 236 17.43 11.25 -5.07
CA GLY A 236 16.80 10.76 -6.29
C GLY A 236 16.56 9.25 -6.28
N LEU A 237 17.47 8.47 -5.69
CA LEU A 237 17.29 7.02 -5.52
C LEU A 237 16.12 6.71 -4.58
N GLU A 238 15.95 7.47 -3.50
CA GLU A 238 14.81 7.30 -2.60
C GLU A 238 13.48 7.63 -3.29
N ILE A 239 13.43 8.76 -4.02
CA ILE A 239 12.25 9.18 -4.77
C ILE A 239 11.88 8.13 -5.83
N LEU A 240 12.85 7.71 -6.65
CA LEU A 240 12.62 6.69 -7.67
C LEU A 240 12.20 5.36 -7.05
N SER A 241 12.82 4.94 -5.94
CA SER A 241 12.44 3.70 -5.27
C SER A 241 11.00 3.76 -4.74
N GLN A 242 10.52 4.91 -4.28
CA GLN A 242 9.14 5.08 -3.85
C GLN A 242 8.16 5.07 -5.02
N GLU A 243 8.49 5.76 -6.12
CA GLU A 243 7.71 5.79 -7.35
C GLU A 243 7.56 4.38 -7.95
N GLU A 244 8.69 3.67 -8.11
CA GLU A 244 8.70 2.29 -8.63
C GLU A 244 7.99 1.33 -7.67
N SER A 245 8.11 1.55 -6.35
CA SER A 245 7.36 0.74 -5.39
C SER A 245 5.86 0.90 -5.56
N GLN A 246 5.36 2.12 -5.82
CA GLN A 246 3.94 2.38 -6.05
C GLN A 246 3.48 1.78 -7.39
N ASN A 247 4.29 1.90 -8.44
CA ASN A 247 3.99 1.35 -9.76
C ASN A 247 3.91 -0.19 -9.77
N LEU A 248 4.73 -0.85 -8.93
CA LEU A 248 4.71 -2.31 -8.80
C LEU A 248 3.54 -2.85 -7.96
N VAL A 249 2.81 -2.00 -7.26
CA VAL A 249 1.67 -2.43 -6.44
C VAL A 249 0.43 -2.63 -7.32
N ASP A 250 0.02 -3.88 -7.48
CA ASP A 250 -1.23 -4.24 -8.16
C ASP A 250 -2.43 -4.02 -7.23
N LEU A 251 -3.14 -2.90 -7.46
CA LEU A 251 -4.31 -2.53 -6.68
C LEU A 251 -5.49 -3.50 -6.85
N ASP A 252 -5.72 -4.00 -8.06
CA ASP A 252 -6.85 -4.88 -8.35
C ASP A 252 -6.70 -6.22 -7.62
N LYS A 253 -5.49 -6.77 -7.62
CA LYS A 253 -5.14 -7.96 -6.85
C LYS A 253 -5.31 -7.74 -5.36
N ILE A 254 -4.90 -6.57 -4.84
CA ILE A 254 -5.07 -6.23 -3.42
C ILE A 254 -6.54 -6.16 -3.04
N VAL A 255 -7.37 -5.47 -3.84
CA VAL A 255 -8.81 -5.34 -3.59
C VAL A 255 -9.47 -6.71 -3.60
N LYS A 256 -9.20 -7.54 -4.61
CA LYS A 256 -9.74 -8.91 -4.70
C LYS A 256 -9.35 -9.77 -3.48
N ASN A 257 -8.10 -9.69 -3.05
CA ASN A 257 -7.62 -10.41 -1.87
C ASN A 257 -8.24 -9.86 -0.58
N ALA A 258 -8.42 -8.54 -0.47
CA ALA A 258 -9.02 -7.89 0.68
C ALA A 258 -10.49 -8.29 0.84
N ILE A 259 -11.28 -8.29 -0.25
CA ILE A 259 -12.68 -8.75 -0.25
C ILE A 259 -12.75 -10.19 0.27
N LYS A 260 -11.98 -11.10 -0.34
CA LYS A 260 -11.93 -12.51 0.09
C LYS A 260 -11.52 -12.65 1.56
N LYS A 261 -10.57 -11.84 2.03
CA LYS A 261 -10.10 -11.86 3.41
C LYS A 261 -11.17 -11.36 4.39
N VAL A 262 -11.91 -10.30 4.06
CA VAL A 262 -13.02 -9.79 4.88
C VAL A 262 -14.15 -10.80 4.95
N GLU A 263 -14.59 -11.37 3.82
CA GLU A 263 -15.65 -12.38 3.77
C GLU A 263 -15.27 -13.64 4.60
N GLN A 264 -14.05 -14.12 4.42
CA GLN A 264 -13.63 -15.39 5.00
C GLN A 264 -13.09 -15.29 6.41
N THR A 265 -12.48 -14.15 6.79
CA THR A 265 -11.78 -13.97 8.07
C THR A 265 -12.12 -12.68 8.83
N GLY A 266 -12.95 -11.78 8.29
CA GLY A 266 -13.35 -10.54 8.98
C GLY A 266 -13.99 -10.76 10.35
N ILE A 267 -13.75 -9.81 11.26
CA ILE A 267 -14.27 -9.74 12.63
C ILE A 267 -14.76 -8.30 12.86
N ILE A 268 -15.99 -8.17 13.37
CA ILE A 268 -16.61 -6.91 13.81
C ILE A 268 -16.96 -7.07 15.29
#